data_AF-A0A1B6J1F3-F1
#
_entry.id   AF-A0A1B6J1F3-F1
#
_cell.length_a   1.000
_cell.length_b   1.000
_cell.length_c   1.000
_cell.angle_alpha   90.00
_cell.angle_beta   90.00
_cell.angle_gamma   90.00
#
_symmetry.space_group_name_H-M   'P 1'
#
loop_
_entity.id
_entity.type
_entity.pdbx_description
1 polymer ?
#
loop_
_entity_poly.entity_id
_entity_poly.type
_entity_poly.pdbx_seq_one_letter_code
_entity_poly.pdbx_strand_id
1 'polypeptide(L)'
;FDGLRTIPFKYVNDDYCDCNDGTDEPGTAACPNGIFHCTNAGHKSLNIPSSRVNDGICDCCDASDEYTTGNCSDVCYALGEVARQEAKQRAELLRQGSEVRQQLIARGKQM
;
A
#
# COMPACT_ATOMS: atom_id res chain seq x y z
N PHE A 1 19.25 -0.34 2.51
CA PHE A 1 20.59 0.20 2.81
C PHE A 1 21.49 -0.91 3.31
N ASP A 2 22.03 -1.69 2.38
CA ASP A 2 23.17 -2.57 2.63
C ASP A 2 24.51 -1.80 2.70
N GLY A 3 24.52 -0.52 2.28
CA GLY A 3 25.67 0.37 2.35
C GLY A 3 26.80 0.03 1.37
N LEU A 4 26.54 -0.82 0.38
CA LEU A 4 27.59 -1.41 -0.46
C LEU A 4 28.05 -0.48 -1.59
N ARG A 5 27.30 0.58 -1.91
CA ARG A 5 27.60 1.49 -3.03
C ARG A 5 27.15 2.91 -2.74
N THR A 6 27.98 3.88 -3.07
CA THR A 6 27.63 5.31 -3.08
C THR A 6 27.52 5.76 -4.52
N ILE A 7 26.34 6.24 -4.90
CA ILE A 7 26.06 6.78 -6.24
C ILE A 7 25.73 8.27 -6.13
N PRO A 8 26.09 9.10 -7.13
CA PRO A 8 25.57 10.45 -7.24
C PRO A 8 24.03 10.46 -7.34
N PHE A 9 23.36 11.44 -6.72
CA PHE A 9 21.89 11.52 -6.68
C PHE A 9 21.22 11.60 -8.07
N LYS A 10 21.96 11.98 -9.11
CA LYS A 10 21.46 11.97 -10.49
C LYS A 10 21.13 10.57 -11.04
N TYR A 11 21.62 9.52 -10.38
CA TYR A 11 21.37 8.11 -10.68
C TYR A 11 20.20 7.56 -9.83
N VAL A 12 19.40 8.44 -9.23
CA VAL A 12 18.20 8.03 -8.48
C VAL A 12 17.00 8.36 -9.35
N ASN A 13 16.19 7.34 -9.66
CA ASN A 13 15.09 7.40 -10.61
C ASN A 13 15.52 7.88 -11.99
N ASP A 14 16.66 7.38 -12.48
CA ASP A 14 17.17 7.69 -13.82
C ASP A 14 16.83 6.62 -14.86
N ASP A 15 15.98 5.65 -14.48
CA ASP A 15 15.53 4.53 -15.29
C ASP A 15 16.64 3.53 -15.62
N TYR A 16 17.69 3.48 -14.77
CA TYR A 16 18.75 2.49 -14.82
C TYR A 16 19.03 1.89 -13.44
N CYS A 17 19.24 0.57 -13.37
CA CYS A 17 19.47 -0.10 -12.08
C CYS A 17 20.98 -0.15 -11.73
N ASP A 18 21.44 0.80 -10.91
CA ASP A 18 22.80 0.95 -10.41
C ASP A 18 23.04 0.24 -9.06
N CYS A 19 22.00 0.08 -8.22
CA CYS A 19 22.10 -0.61 -6.93
C CYS A 19 21.58 -2.06 -7.01
N ASN A 20 22.34 -2.98 -6.41
CA ASN A 20 21.95 -4.40 -6.35
C ASN A 20 20.66 -4.64 -5.55
N ASP A 21 20.38 -3.79 -4.55
CA ASP A 21 19.16 -3.85 -3.73
C ASP A 21 18.00 -3.05 -4.35
N GLY A 22 18.22 -2.40 -5.51
CA GLY A 22 17.23 -1.63 -6.26
C GLY A 22 16.73 -0.36 -5.57
N THR A 23 17.45 0.13 -4.56
CA THR A 23 17.03 1.29 -3.76
C THR A 23 17.22 2.65 -4.45
N ASP A 24 17.94 2.67 -5.56
CA ASP A 24 18.14 3.81 -6.44
C ASP A 24 16.94 4.10 -7.34
N GLU A 25 16.12 3.09 -7.64
CA GLU A 25 14.97 3.20 -8.55
C GLU A 25 13.61 2.96 -7.86
N PRO A 26 13.25 3.71 -6.80
CA PRO A 26 11.95 3.56 -6.14
C PRO A 26 10.76 4.08 -6.94
N GLY A 27 10.99 4.86 -8.00
CA GLY A 27 9.98 5.55 -8.82
C GLY A 27 9.90 5.05 -10.27
N THR A 28 10.69 4.04 -10.64
CA THR A 28 10.74 3.49 -12.01
C THR A 28 10.65 1.97 -11.98
N ALA A 29 10.62 1.35 -13.16
CA ALA A 29 10.60 -0.10 -13.32
C ALA A 29 12.01 -0.72 -13.50
N ALA A 30 13.06 0.08 -13.43
CA ALA A 30 14.39 -0.31 -13.90
C ALA A 30 15.04 -1.45 -13.09
N CYS A 31 14.75 -1.56 -11.79
CA CYS A 31 15.30 -2.59 -10.94
C CYS A 31 14.36 -3.80 -10.76
N PRO A 32 14.80 -5.05 -11.00
CA PRO A 32 13.93 -6.24 -10.96
C PRO A 32 13.44 -6.62 -9.56
N ASN A 33 14.15 -6.21 -8.52
CA ASN A 33 13.76 -6.41 -7.12
C ASN A 33 13.24 -5.12 -6.46
N GLY A 34 12.99 -4.09 -7.27
CA GLY A 34 12.50 -2.80 -6.82
C GLY A 34 11.08 -2.89 -6.26
N ILE A 35 10.76 -1.95 -5.37
CA ILE A 35 9.43 -1.80 -4.79
C ILE A 35 9.00 -0.36 -4.99
N PHE A 36 7.83 -0.18 -5.62
CA PHE A 36 7.19 1.12 -5.76
C PHE A 36 6.14 1.31 -4.66
N HIS A 37 6.09 2.51 -4.09
CA HIS A 37 5.17 2.84 -2.99
C HIS A 37 4.03 3.72 -3.46
N CYS A 38 2.83 3.13 -3.58
CA CYS A 38 1.59 3.87 -3.73
C CYS A 38 1.25 4.54 -2.39
N THR A 39 1.24 5.87 -2.37
CA THR A 39 0.85 6.62 -1.16
C THR A 39 -0.63 6.40 -0.87
N ASN A 40 -1.46 6.32 -1.92
CA ASN A 40 -2.89 6.09 -1.87
C ASN A 40 -3.60 7.02 -0.87
N ALA A 41 -3.31 8.32 -0.95
CA ALA A 41 -3.85 9.31 -0.01
C ALA A 41 -5.38 9.23 0.05
N GLY A 42 -5.94 9.16 1.26
CA GLY A 42 -7.38 8.94 1.47
C GLY A 42 -7.81 7.47 1.55
N HIS A 43 -6.92 6.53 1.20
CA HIS A 43 -7.08 5.08 1.35
C HIS A 43 -5.85 4.44 2.02
N LYS A 44 -5.67 3.12 1.85
CA LYS A 44 -4.55 2.35 2.40
C LYS A 44 -3.36 2.37 1.42
N SER A 45 -2.18 2.74 1.92
CA SER A 45 -0.93 2.65 1.17
C SER A 45 -0.65 1.23 0.69
N LEU A 46 -0.03 1.11 -0.48
CA LEU A 46 0.27 -0.18 -1.10
C LEU A 46 1.70 -0.16 -1.63
N ASN A 47 2.41 -1.28 -1.46
CA ASN A 47 3.69 -1.51 -2.11
C ASN A 47 3.47 -2.50 -3.26
N ILE A 48 3.94 -2.15 -4.45
CA ILE A 48 3.86 -3.00 -5.64
C ILE A 48 5.28 -3.32 -6.15
N PRO A 49 5.47 -4.42 -6.89
CA PRO A 49 6.73 -4.65 -7.60
C PRO A 49 6.99 -3.49 -8.59
N SER A 50 8.24 -3.04 -8.67
CA SER A 50 8.67 -2.02 -9.65
C SER A 50 8.30 -2.37 -11.09
N SER A 51 8.22 -3.66 -11.43
CA SER A 51 7.81 -4.13 -12.76
C SER A 51 6.40 -3.71 -13.19
N ARG A 52 5.58 -3.19 -12.25
CA ARG A 52 4.24 -2.66 -12.52
C ARG A 52 4.21 -1.14 -12.69
N VAL A 53 5.35 -0.48 -12.59
CA VAL A 53 5.44 0.96 -12.87
C VAL A 53 5.48 1.14 -14.38
N ASN A 54 4.54 1.91 -14.90
CA ASN A 54 4.34 2.18 -16.32
C ASN A 54 4.17 0.91 -17.21
N ASP A 55 3.48 -0.12 -16.71
CA ASP A 55 3.17 -1.34 -17.48
C ASP A 55 1.83 -1.26 -18.24
N GLY A 56 1.06 -0.17 -18.04
CA GLY A 56 -0.23 0.09 -18.65
C GLY A 56 -1.44 -0.37 -17.82
N ILE A 57 -1.22 -0.89 -16.61
CA ILE A 57 -2.25 -1.39 -15.69
C ILE A 57 -2.30 -0.48 -14.46
N CYS A 58 -3.51 -0.08 -14.04
CA CYS A 58 -3.69 0.73 -12.84
C CYS A 58 -3.69 -0.16 -11.58
N ASP A 59 -2.54 -0.32 -10.93
CA ASP A 59 -2.38 -1.03 -9.66
C ASP A 59 -2.58 -0.13 -8.44
N CYS A 60 -2.08 1.11 -8.47
CA CYS A 60 -2.31 2.07 -7.39
C CYS A 60 -3.67 2.77 -7.54
N CYS A 61 -4.42 2.96 -6.44
CA CYS A 61 -5.69 3.70 -6.54
C CYS A 61 -5.49 5.19 -6.80
N ASP A 62 -4.30 5.72 -6.52
CA ASP A 62 -3.93 7.12 -6.74
C ASP A 62 -3.33 7.35 -8.14
N ALA A 63 -3.31 6.31 -8.98
CA ALA A 63 -2.74 6.33 -10.34
C ALA A 63 -1.24 6.68 -10.41
N SER A 64 -0.51 6.63 -9.29
CA SER A 64 0.88 7.07 -9.23
C SER A 64 1.88 6.13 -9.90
N ASP A 65 1.51 4.87 -10.10
CA ASP A 65 2.27 3.85 -10.84
C ASP A 65 2.31 4.08 -12.35
N GLU A 66 1.30 4.73 -12.92
CA GLU A 66 1.08 4.90 -14.35
C GLU A 66 1.17 6.40 -14.73
N TYR A 67 2.32 7.01 -14.52
CA TYR A 67 2.53 8.45 -14.76
C TYR A 67 2.91 8.79 -16.21
N THR A 68 3.41 7.81 -16.97
CA THR A 68 3.78 7.96 -18.38
C THR A 68 2.90 7.11 -19.31
N THR A 69 2.34 6.03 -18.80
CA THR A 69 1.47 5.11 -19.52
C THR A 69 0.09 5.04 -18.87
N GLY A 70 -0.84 4.33 -19.51
CA GLY A 70 -2.18 4.15 -18.97
C GLY A 70 -3.07 5.40 -19.04
N ASN A 71 -4.33 5.21 -18.68
CA ASN A 71 -5.30 6.29 -18.47
C ASN A 71 -5.99 6.05 -17.12
N CYS A 72 -5.18 6.11 -16.07
CA CYS A 72 -5.60 5.85 -14.70
C CYS A 72 -6.22 7.11 -14.08
N SER A 73 -7.00 6.93 -13.02
CA SER A 73 -7.67 8.03 -12.31
C SER A 73 -7.64 7.78 -10.82
N ASP A 74 -7.45 8.84 -10.03
CA ASP A 74 -7.47 8.72 -8.57
C ASP A 74 -8.88 8.37 -8.07
N VAL A 75 -9.01 7.18 -7.49
CA VAL A 75 -10.24 6.66 -6.87
C VAL A 75 -10.06 6.38 -5.38
N CYS A 76 -8.93 6.76 -4.78
CA CYS A 76 -8.60 6.42 -3.40
C CYS A 76 -9.62 6.98 -2.40
N TYR A 77 -10.12 8.20 -2.60
CA TYR A 77 -11.12 8.75 -1.68
C TYR A 77 -12.41 7.91 -1.63
N ALA A 78 -12.93 7.50 -2.78
CA ALA A 78 -14.13 6.68 -2.87
C ALA A 78 -13.93 5.31 -2.21
N LEU A 79 -12.81 4.63 -2.51
CA LEU A 79 -12.45 3.36 -1.88
C LEU A 79 -12.25 3.52 -0.35
N GLY A 80 -11.64 4.62 0.06
CA GLY A 80 -11.44 4.98 1.45
C GLY A 80 -12.76 5.19 2.20
N GLU A 81 -13.75 5.81 1.58
CA GLU A 81 -15.08 5.98 2.19
C GLU A 81 -15.77 4.65 2.44
N VAL A 82 -15.79 3.76 1.45
CA VAL A 82 -16.38 2.42 1.58
C VAL A 82 -15.66 1.64 2.68
N ALA A 83 -14.32 1.62 2.66
CA ALA A 83 -13.54 0.90 3.67
C ALA A 83 -13.77 1.42 5.10
N ARG A 84 -13.93 2.75 5.28
CA ARG A 84 -14.27 3.34 6.58
C ARG A 84 -15.67 2.95 7.05
N GLN A 85 -16.64 2.86 6.14
CA GLN A 85 -17.99 2.42 6.48
C GLN A 85 -18.00 0.94 6.90
N GLU A 86 -17.34 0.06 6.15
CA GLU A 86 -17.21 -1.36 6.48
C GLU A 86 -16.49 -1.57 7.82
N ALA A 87 -15.40 -0.83 8.06
CA ALA A 87 -14.66 -0.89 9.32
C ALA A 87 -15.53 -0.49 10.52
N LYS A 88 -16.39 0.52 10.38
CA LYS A 88 -17.36 0.92 11.41
C LYS A 88 -18.37 -0.20 11.69
N GLN A 89 -18.94 -0.79 10.65
CA GLN A 89 -19.90 -1.89 10.80
C GLN A 89 -19.26 -3.10 11.48
N ARG A 90 -18.04 -3.46 11.08
CA ARG A 90 -17.28 -4.56 11.69
C ARG A 90 -16.92 -4.28 13.15
N ALA A 91 -16.51 -3.06 13.46
CA ALA A 91 -16.20 -2.66 14.84
C ALA A 91 -17.42 -2.78 15.75
N GLU A 92 -18.60 -2.38 15.26
CA GLU A 92 -19.85 -2.50 16.01
C GLU A 92 -20.24 -3.97 16.25
N LEU A 93 -20.14 -4.83 15.24
CA LEU A 93 -20.39 -6.27 15.40
C LEU A 93 -19.43 -6.89 16.42
N LEU A 94 -18.14 -6.54 16.37
CA LEU A 94 -17.15 -7.02 17.33
C LEU A 94 -17.43 -6.52 18.75
N ARG A 95 -17.89 -5.27 18.91
CA ARG A 95 -18.29 -4.70 20.21
C ARG A 95 -19.44 -5.50 20.80
N GLN A 96 -20.51 -5.72 20.03
CA GLN A 96 -21.67 -6.52 20.45
C GLN A 96 -21.27 -7.95 20.82
N GLY A 97 -20.45 -8.60 19.98
CA GLY A 97 -19.93 -9.94 20.27
C GLY A 97 -19.07 -10.00 21.55
N SER A 98 -18.27 -8.96 21.81
CA SER A 98 -17.46 -8.84 23.02
C SER A 98 -18.33 -8.70 24.28
N GLU A 99 -19.42 -7.94 24.23
CA GLU A 99 -20.36 -7.78 25.35
C GLU A 99 -21.04 -9.08 25.73
N VAL A 100 -21.54 -9.83 24.75
CA VAL A 100 -22.13 -11.16 24.98
C VAL A 100 -21.09 -12.10 25.60
N ARG A 101 -19.86 -12.12 25.08
CA ARG A 101 -18.77 -12.92 25.63
C ARG A 101 -18.51 -12.59 27.10
N GLN A 102 -18.48 -11.30 27.46
CA GLN A 102 -18.29 -10.87 28.85
C GLN A 102 -19.43 -11.33 29.76
N GLN A 103 -20.68 -11.23 29.32
CA GLN A 103 -21.84 -11.72 30.09
C GLN A 103 -21.77 -13.22 30.35
N LEU A 104 -21.38 -14.02 29.35
CA LEU A 104 -21.22 -15.47 29.49
C LEU A 104 -20.11 -15.81 30.48
N ILE A 105 -18.97 -15.11 30.40
CA ILE A 105 -17.86 -15.28 31.37
C ILE A 105 -18.32 -14.94 32.79
N ALA A 106 -19.06 -13.84 32.98
CA ALA A 106 -19.55 -13.42 34.29
C ALA A 106 -20.53 -14.43 34.88
N ARG A 107 -21.47 -14.95 34.07
CA ARG A 107 -22.40 -16.02 34.50
C ARG A 107 -21.65 -17.30 34.87
N GLY A 108 -20.66 -17.70 34.08
CA GLY A 108 -19.85 -18.88 34.36
C GLY A 108 -19.04 -18.80 35.66
N LYS A 109 -18.70 -17.61 36.15
CA LYS A 109 -18.02 -17.40 37.45
C LYS A 109 -18.95 -17.46 38.66
N GLN A 110 -20.26 -17.36 38.45
CA GLN A 110 -21.27 -17.41 39.53
C GLN A 110 -21.81 -18.83 39.79
N MET A 111 -21.34 -19.81 39.03
CA MET A 111 -21.59 -21.24 39.22
C MET A 111 -20.42 -21.88 39.96
#